data_AF-A0A969PWG3-F1
#
_entry.id   AF-A0A969PWG3-F1
#
_cell.length_a   1.000
_cell.length_b   1.000
_cell.length_c   1.000
_cell.angle_alpha   90.00
_cell.angle_beta   90.00
_cell.angle_gamma   90.00
#
_symmetry.space_group_name_H-M   'P 1'
#
loop_
_entity.id
_entity.type
_entity.pdbx_description
1 polymer ?
#
loop_
_entity_poly.entity_id
_entity_poly.type
_entity_poly.pdbx_seq_one_letter_code
_entity_poly.pdbx_strand_id
1 'polypeptide(L)'
;MRIVDGYKVTQLLSDATKERVTGVLLRSLKGNTSEEFLADLVVDASGRSSQSPKWLANLGFIEPPETVINPLLGYATRRYKAPENFQADWKVMLISQAPPHQTRLGYLAKIENGEWIATLGGYGGDFPPTDEEGFLKFAASLRDATFYDTIRQAQPVSPIYAHRATANRLRHFDRVKLPQGFIALGDAVCALCPVYGQGMTVSALAAMVLQDCLRKNNLQRFQKT
;
A
#
# COMPACT_ATOMS: atom_id res chain seq x y z
N MET A 1 14.83 9.01 -17.94
CA MET A 1 14.30 8.97 -16.57
C MET A 1 15.49 8.93 -15.63
N ARG A 2 15.56 9.84 -14.64
CA ARG A 2 16.58 9.81 -13.59
C ARG A 2 15.93 9.27 -12.32
N ILE A 3 16.52 8.23 -11.72
CA ILE A 3 16.13 7.72 -10.40
C ILE A 3 17.15 8.24 -9.40
N VAL A 4 16.68 8.80 -8.29
CA VAL A 4 17.52 9.23 -7.17
C VAL A 4 17.06 8.42 -5.95
N ASP A 5 17.87 7.47 -5.51
CA ASP A 5 17.58 6.57 -4.39
C ASP A 5 18.34 6.96 -3.12
N GLY A 6 17.97 6.38 -1.98
CA GLY A 6 18.63 6.71 -0.71
C GLY A 6 18.25 8.08 -0.14
N TYR A 7 17.14 8.67 -0.60
CA TYR A 7 16.61 9.94 -0.09
C TYR A 7 15.16 9.82 0.36
N LYS A 8 14.79 10.72 1.26
CA LYS A 8 13.40 10.95 1.67
C LYS A 8 13.00 12.38 1.33
N VAL A 9 11.85 12.55 0.67
CA VAL A 9 11.21 13.86 0.55
C VAL A 9 10.72 14.30 1.93
N THR A 10 11.13 15.50 2.36
CA THR A 10 10.77 16.04 3.67
C THR A 10 9.80 17.21 3.58
N GLN A 11 9.85 17.99 2.49
CA GLN A 11 9.03 19.19 2.28
C GLN A 11 8.78 19.46 0.80
N LEU A 12 7.71 20.20 0.50
CA LEU A 12 7.48 20.84 -0.80
C LEU A 12 8.17 22.21 -0.81
N LEU A 13 8.79 22.55 -1.94
CA LEU A 13 9.30 23.89 -2.22
C LEU A 13 8.21 24.67 -2.98
N SER A 14 8.11 25.97 -2.74
CA SER A 14 7.15 26.83 -3.43
C SER A 14 7.82 28.10 -3.97
N ASP A 15 7.12 28.77 -4.87
CA ASP A 15 7.44 30.13 -5.24
C ASP A 15 7.21 31.13 -4.08
N ALA A 16 7.56 32.40 -4.30
CA ALA A 16 7.44 33.45 -3.29
C ALA A 16 5.98 33.68 -2.82
N THR A 17 5.00 33.43 -3.69
CA THR A 17 3.57 33.58 -3.37
C THR A 17 3.01 32.38 -2.59
N LYS A 18 3.75 31.26 -2.55
CA LYS A 18 3.30 29.96 -2.04
C LYS A 18 2.11 29.35 -2.79
N GLU A 19 1.74 29.89 -3.95
CA GLU A 19 0.62 29.37 -4.74
C GLU A 19 1.05 28.27 -5.72
N ARG A 20 2.36 28.13 -5.98
CA ARG A 20 2.91 27.11 -6.89
C ARG A 20 4.03 26.32 -6.22
N VAL A 21 3.92 25.00 -6.26
CA VAL A 21 5.01 24.09 -5.92
C VAL A 21 6.05 24.10 -7.05
N THR A 22 7.32 24.24 -6.67
CA THR A 22 8.47 24.37 -7.57
C THR A 22 9.51 23.27 -7.38
N GLY A 23 9.26 22.32 -6.48
CA GLY A 23 10.17 21.23 -6.20
C GLY A 23 9.95 20.58 -4.85
N VAL A 24 10.95 19.83 -4.40
CA VAL A 24 10.96 19.13 -3.11
C VAL A 24 12.30 19.29 -2.41
N LEU A 25 12.28 19.25 -1.09
CA LEU A 25 13.49 19.09 -0.28
C LEU A 25 13.75 17.60 -0.06
N LEU A 26 14.92 17.13 -0.50
CA LEU A 26 15.39 15.77 -0.30
C LEU A 26 16.32 15.73 0.91
N ARG A 27 16.18 14.70 1.75
CA ARG A 27 17.11 14.40 2.83
C ARG A 27 17.75 13.04 2.61
N SER A 28 19.08 12.96 2.68
CA SER A 28 19.81 11.70 2.57
C SER A 28 19.44 10.74 3.69
N LEU A 29 19.38 9.44 3.39
CA LEU A 29 19.19 8.38 4.40
C LEU A 29 20.51 7.93 5.04
N LYS A 30 21.66 8.23 4.41
CA LYS A 30 23.00 7.82 4.87
C LYS A 30 23.77 8.93 5.58
N GLY A 31 23.20 10.14 5.65
CA GLY A 31 23.84 11.30 6.26
C GLY A 31 22.82 12.38 6.60
N ASN A 32 23.30 13.54 7.04
CA ASN A 32 22.46 14.66 7.46
C ASN A 32 22.36 15.79 6.41
N THR A 33 22.69 15.50 5.16
CA THR A 33 22.58 16.48 4.08
C THR A 33 21.16 16.55 3.56
N SER A 34 20.73 17.77 3.24
CA SER A 34 19.49 18.03 2.50
C SER A 34 19.81 18.81 1.23
N GLU A 35 19.10 18.51 0.14
CA GLU A 35 19.28 19.18 -1.14
C GLU A 35 17.93 19.49 -1.77
N GLU A 36 17.86 20.61 -2.49
CA GLU A 36 16.67 21.01 -3.23
C GLU A 36 16.63 20.28 -4.58
N PHE A 37 15.44 19.80 -4.94
CA PHE A 37 15.18 19.18 -6.22
C PHE A 37 14.04 19.91 -6.91
N LEU A 38 14.38 20.78 -7.85
CA LEU A 38 13.42 21.64 -8.56
C LEU A 38 12.65 20.86 -9.63
N ALA A 39 11.37 21.16 -9.79
CA ALA A 39 10.48 20.57 -10.77
C ALA A 39 9.26 21.47 -11.07
N ASP A 40 8.77 21.43 -12.31
CA ASP A 40 7.55 22.13 -12.71
C ASP A 40 6.26 21.46 -12.21
N LEU A 41 6.35 20.17 -11.90
CA LEU A 41 5.27 19.35 -11.37
C LEU A 41 5.83 18.31 -10.40
N VAL A 42 5.29 18.30 -9.17
CA VAL A 42 5.55 17.28 -8.16
C VAL A 42 4.36 16.34 -8.08
N VAL A 43 4.61 15.04 -8.22
CA VAL A 43 3.60 14.00 -8.10
C VAL A 43 3.89 13.16 -6.87
N ASP A 44 3.02 13.25 -5.86
CA ASP A 44 3.08 12.40 -4.68
C ASP A 44 2.50 11.01 -4.99
N ALA A 45 3.40 10.07 -5.24
CA ALA A 45 3.14 8.65 -5.37
C ALA A 45 3.75 7.85 -4.19
N SER A 46 3.94 8.49 -3.03
CA SER A 46 4.60 7.87 -1.85
C SER A 46 3.71 6.88 -1.07
N GLY A 47 2.49 6.66 -1.54
CA GLY A 47 1.57 5.66 -1.03
C GLY A 47 0.95 6.00 0.33
N ARG A 48 0.59 4.95 1.09
CA ARG A 48 -0.25 5.06 2.29
C ARG A 48 0.34 5.98 3.37
N SER A 49 1.67 5.97 3.49
CA SER A 49 2.45 6.77 4.44
C SER A 49 2.73 8.20 3.96
N SER A 50 2.10 8.64 2.87
CA SER A 50 2.26 9.99 2.34
C SER A 50 2.14 11.05 3.43
N GLN A 51 3.02 12.05 3.34
CA GLN A 51 3.04 13.22 4.22
C GLN A 51 2.50 14.47 3.50
N SER A 52 1.87 14.32 2.32
CA SER A 52 1.37 15.47 1.56
C SER A 52 0.36 16.35 2.30
N PRO A 53 -0.53 15.86 3.19
CA PRO A 53 -1.35 16.75 4.01
C PRO A 53 -0.50 17.73 4.83
N LYS A 54 0.54 17.22 5.52
CA LYS A 54 1.46 18.04 6.31
C LYS A 54 2.29 18.98 5.44
N TRP A 55 2.75 18.52 4.28
CA TRP A 55 3.51 19.39 3.38
C TRP A 55 2.66 20.54 2.86
N LEU A 56 1.39 20.29 2.53
CA LEU A 56 0.42 21.31 2.12
C LEU A 56 0.11 22.28 3.26
N ALA A 57 -0.11 21.78 4.47
CA ALA A 57 -0.32 22.60 5.67
C ALA A 57 0.86 23.55 5.93
N ASN A 58 2.10 23.08 5.78
CA ASN A 58 3.30 23.91 5.94
C ASN A 58 3.39 25.04 4.92
N LEU A 59 2.77 24.89 3.75
CA LEU A 59 2.63 25.94 2.73
C LEU A 59 1.43 26.87 2.98
N GLY A 60 0.59 26.58 3.98
CA GLY A 60 -0.61 27.35 4.33
C GLY A 60 -1.91 26.85 3.69
N PHE A 61 -1.89 25.68 3.05
CA PHE A 61 -3.10 25.06 2.49
C PHE A 61 -3.84 24.23 3.53
N ILE A 62 -5.14 24.03 3.31
CA ILE A 62 -5.98 23.19 4.16
C ILE A 62 -5.58 21.73 3.93
N GLU A 63 -5.34 20.98 5.01
CA GLU A 63 -5.15 19.54 4.95
C GLU A 63 -6.41 18.87 4.36
N PRO A 64 -6.27 18.01 3.33
CA PRO A 64 -7.42 17.31 2.78
C PRO A 64 -8.13 16.49 3.86
N PRO A 65 -9.45 16.64 4.06
CA PRO A 65 -10.17 15.83 5.03
C PRO A 65 -10.12 14.36 4.61
N GLU A 66 -10.21 13.46 5.58
CA GLU A 66 -10.07 12.02 5.35
C GLU A 66 -11.35 11.26 5.70
N THR A 67 -11.70 10.29 4.86
CA THR A 67 -12.64 9.23 5.22
C THR A 67 -11.85 7.96 5.50
N VAL A 68 -12.05 7.38 6.68
CA VAL A 68 -11.35 6.15 7.10
C VAL A 68 -12.38 5.07 7.41
N ILE A 69 -12.24 3.91 6.77
CA ILE A 69 -13.00 2.70 7.08
C ILE A 69 -12.01 1.64 7.49
N ASN A 70 -11.94 1.34 8.78
CA ASN A 70 -10.99 0.40 9.34
C ASN A 70 -11.68 -0.93 9.69
N PRO A 71 -11.44 -2.00 8.92
CA PRO A 71 -11.98 -3.32 9.23
C PRO A 71 -11.23 -4.02 10.38
N LEU A 72 -10.20 -3.37 10.94
CA LEU A 72 -9.26 -3.94 11.91
C LEU A 72 -8.72 -5.29 11.40
N LEU A 73 -8.30 -5.31 10.14
CA LEU A 73 -7.69 -6.48 9.51
C LEU A 73 -6.19 -6.50 9.80
N GLY A 74 -5.69 -7.65 10.22
CA GLY A 74 -4.25 -7.91 10.27
C GLY A 74 -3.96 -9.23 9.59
N TYR A 75 -2.84 -9.29 8.87
CA TYR A 75 -2.41 -10.54 8.22
C TYR A 75 -0.94 -10.86 8.48
N ALA A 76 -0.62 -12.13 8.49
CA ALA A 76 0.73 -12.65 8.58
C ALA A 76 1.00 -13.51 7.35
N THR A 77 2.16 -13.34 6.75
CA THR A 77 2.54 -14.02 5.52
C THR A 77 3.86 -14.76 5.69
N ARG A 78 3.94 -15.95 5.11
CA ARG A 78 5.16 -16.75 5.05
C ARG A 78 5.26 -17.47 3.72
N ARG A 79 6.49 -17.65 3.23
CA ARG A 79 6.78 -18.46 2.05
C ARG A 79 7.13 -19.89 2.43
N TYR A 80 6.67 -20.82 1.61
CA TYR A 80 6.91 -22.25 1.75
C TYR A 80 7.43 -22.82 0.44
N LYS A 81 8.36 -23.78 0.49
CA LYS A 81 8.73 -24.62 -0.63
C LYS A 81 7.79 -25.83 -0.67
N ALA A 82 7.16 -26.04 -1.82
CA ALA A 82 6.28 -27.18 -2.05
C ALA A 82 7.03 -28.51 -1.87
N PRO A 83 6.38 -29.58 -1.37
CA PRO A 83 6.92 -30.93 -1.45
C PRO A 83 7.23 -31.35 -2.88
N GLU A 84 8.21 -32.23 -3.06
CA GLU A 84 8.48 -32.84 -4.36
C GLU A 84 7.23 -33.58 -4.85
N ASN A 85 6.89 -33.42 -6.13
CA ASN A 85 5.72 -34.00 -6.78
C ASN A 85 4.35 -33.53 -6.23
N PHE A 86 4.29 -32.40 -5.51
CA PHE A 86 3.00 -31.84 -5.08
C PHE A 86 2.10 -31.52 -6.28
N GLN A 87 0.97 -32.21 -6.36
CA GLN A 87 -0.08 -32.01 -7.35
C GLN A 87 -1.28 -31.39 -6.65
N ALA A 88 -1.72 -30.24 -7.13
CA ALA A 88 -2.99 -29.64 -6.73
C ALA A 88 -3.69 -29.10 -7.96
N ASP A 89 -5.00 -29.33 -8.02
CA ASP A 89 -5.93 -28.84 -9.03
C ASP A 89 -6.15 -27.31 -8.95
N TRP A 90 -5.68 -26.67 -7.86
CA TRP A 90 -5.73 -25.23 -7.67
C TRP A 90 -4.38 -24.53 -7.91
N LYS A 91 -4.47 -23.27 -8.35
CA LYS A 91 -3.36 -22.30 -8.36
C LYS A 91 -3.39 -21.39 -7.14
N VAL A 92 -4.59 -21.12 -6.64
CA VAL A 92 -4.86 -20.33 -5.44
C VAL A 92 -5.92 -21.06 -4.63
N MET A 93 -5.69 -21.19 -3.33
CA MET A 93 -6.66 -21.61 -2.33
C MET A 93 -7.06 -20.38 -1.50
N LEU A 94 -8.36 -20.14 -1.41
CA LEU A 94 -8.95 -19.04 -0.64
C LEU A 94 -9.94 -19.62 0.37
N ILE A 95 -9.65 -19.41 1.65
CA ILE A 95 -10.61 -19.62 2.72
C ILE A 95 -11.11 -18.26 3.16
N SER A 96 -12.35 -17.94 2.80
CA SER A 96 -13.00 -16.70 3.21
C SER A 96 -13.47 -16.77 4.66
N GLN A 97 -13.49 -15.60 5.30
CA GLN A 97 -14.18 -15.34 6.55
C GLN A 97 -15.70 -15.51 6.41
N ALA A 98 -16.41 -15.74 7.51
CA ALA A 98 -17.86 -15.74 7.60
C ALA A 98 -18.31 -14.90 8.83
N PRO A 99 -18.44 -13.57 8.67
CA PRO A 99 -18.82 -12.69 9.77
C PRO A 99 -20.25 -12.95 10.24
N PRO A 100 -20.59 -12.63 11.52
CA PRO A 100 -19.70 -11.99 12.49
C PRO A 100 -18.81 -12.97 13.27
N HIS A 101 -19.04 -14.28 13.17
CA HIS A 101 -18.45 -15.26 14.09
C HIS A 101 -17.14 -15.89 13.60
N GLN A 102 -16.90 -15.94 12.29
CA GLN A 102 -15.65 -16.43 11.71
C GLN A 102 -14.91 -15.27 11.04
N THR A 103 -13.94 -14.71 11.75
CA THR A 103 -13.17 -13.52 11.36
C THR A 103 -11.89 -13.84 10.59
N ARG A 104 -11.53 -15.12 10.50
CA ARG A 104 -10.24 -15.59 9.96
C ARG A 104 -10.35 -15.96 8.48
N LEU A 105 -9.29 -15.69 7.73
CA LEU A 105 -9.15 -16.03 6.31
C LEU A 105 -7.79 -16.67 6.04
N GLY A 106 -7.72 -17.45 4.96
CA GLY A 106 -6.49 -18.03 4.43
C GLY A 106 -6.37 -17.76 2.93
N TYR A 107 -5.17 -17.36 2.50
CA TYR A 107 -4.77 -17.22 1.10
C TYR A 107 -3.50 -18.02 0.88
N LEU A 108 -3.51 -18.98 -0.04
CA LEU A 108 -2.34 -19.74 -0.43
C LEU A 108 -2.25 -19.72 -1.95
N ALA A 109 -1.14 -19.23 -2.50
CA ALA A 109 -0.94 -19.21 -3.94
C ALA A 109 0.43 -19.75 -4.32
N LYS A 110 0.48 -20.44 -5.46
CA LYS A 110 1.74 -20.82 -6.10
C LYS A 110 2.44 -19.55 -6.61
N ILE A 111 3.70 -19.40 -6.24
CA ILE A 111 4.59 -18.34 -6.75
C ILE A 111 5.76 -18.99 -7.49
N GLU A 112 6.68 -18.18 -8.00
CA GLU A 112 7.84 -18.63 -8.74
C GLU A 112 8.73 -19.57 -7.90
N ASN A 113 9.67 -20.27 -8.56
CA ASN A 113 10.66 -21.16 -7.92
C ASN A 113 10.08 -22.36 -7.16
N GLY A 114 8.84 -22.76 -7.46
CA GLY A 114 8.18 -23.88 -6.77
C GLY A 114 7.81 -23.56 -5.32
N GLU A 115 7.72 -22.27 -4.97
CA GLU A 115 7.29 -21.81 -3.66
C GLU A 115 5.79 -21.49 -3.64
N TRP A 116 5.24 -21.39 -2.44
CA TRP A 116 3.92 -20.84 -2.16
C TRP A 116 4.05 -19.63 -1.26
N ILE A 117 3.15 -18.67 -1.43
CA ILE A 117 2.93 -17.60 -0.46
C ILE A 117 1.66 -17.91 0.33
N ALA A 118 1.83 -18.14 1.64
CA ALA A 118 0.75 -18.41 2.58
C ALA A 118 0.48 -17.16 3.41
N THR A 119 -0.73 -16.63 3.34
CA THR A 119 -1.19 -15.47 4.11
C THR A 119 -2.40 -15.86 4.93
N LEU A 120 -2.30 -15.69 6.24
CA LEU A 120 -3.41 -15.78 7.18
C LEU A 120 -3.85 -14.37 7.52
N GLY A 121 -5.15 -14.13 7.61
CA GLY A 121 -5.70 -12.84 8.00
C GLY A 121 -6.80 -12.99 9.03
N GLY A 122 -7.01 -11.95 9.82
CA GLY A 122 -8.13 -11.89 10.74
C GLY A 122 -8.66 -10.47 10.94
N TYR A 123 -9.98 -10.37 10.92
CA TYR A 123 -10.75 -9.13 11.10
C TYR A 123 -11.03 -8.85 12.57
N GLY A 124 -11.38 -7.60 12.90
CA GLY A 124 -11.81 -7.23 14.25
C GLY A 124 -10.72 -7.34 15.33
N GLY A 125 -9.44 -7.34 14.96
CA GLY A 125 -8.34 -7.50 15.91
C GLY A 125 -7.87 -8.94 16.15
N ASP A 126 -8.53 -9.94 15.56
CA ASP A 126 -8.18 -11.37 15.69
C ASP A 126 -6.96 -11.73 14.81
N PHE A 127 -5.82 -11.15 15.12
CA PHE A 127 -4.65 -11.21 14.25
C PHE A 127 -3.88 -12.53 14.37
N PRO A 128 -3.36 -13.08 13.25
CA PRO A 128 -2.47 -14.23 13.30
C PRO A 128 -1.15 -13.86 14.01
N PRO A 129 -0.65 -14.71 14.94
CA PRO A 129 0.65 -14.54 15.56
C PRO A 129 1.81 -14.60 14.56
N THR A 130 3.00 -14.20 15.00
CA THR A 130 4.24 -14.17 14.18
C THR A 130 5.27 -15.23 14.58
N ASP A 131 4.94 -16.10 15.52
CA ASP A 131 5.71 -17.29 15.88
C ASP A 131 5.17 -18.54 15.16
N GLU A 132 6.03 -19.56 15.05
CA GLU A 132 5.73 -20.80 14.32
C GLU A 132 4.46 -21.50 14.82
N GLU A 133 4.39 -21.71 16.13
CA GLU A 133 3.32 -22.45 16.80
C GLU A 133 1.99 -21.71 16.65
N GLY A 134 1.99 -20.41 16.91
CA GLY A 134 0.83 -19.54 16.77
C GLY A 134 0.34 -19.45 15.33
N PHE A 135 1.23 -19.35 14.34
CA PHE A 135 0.87 -19.30 12.93
C PHE A 135 0.19 -20.60 12.47
N LEU A 136 0.75 -21.75 12.83
CA LEU A 136 0.17 -23.06 12.49
C LEU A 136 -1.15 -23.33 13.24
N LYS A 137 -1.25 -22.94 14.51
CA LYS A 137 -2.53 -23.00 15.27
C LYS A 137 -3.59 -22.11 14.64
N PHE A 138 -3.22 -20.92 14.17
CA PHE A 138 -4.15 -20.03 13.46
C PHE A 138 -4.61 -20.66 12.14
N ALA A 139 -3.70 -21.26 11.36
CA ALA A 139 -4.07 -22.00 10.15
C ALA A 139 -5.03 -23.16 10.45
N ALA A 140 -4.77 -23.94 11.51
CA ALA A 140 -5.61 -25.06 11.91
C ALA A 140 -7.01 -24.65 12.38
N SER A 141 -7.17 -23.40 12.81
CA SER A 141 -8.45 -22.85 13.26
C SER A 141 -9.33 -22.30 12.13
N LEU A 142 -8.83 -22.29 10.90
CA LEU A 142 -9.64 -21.92 9.74
C LEU A 142 -10.79 -22.93 9.60
N ARG A 143 -11.90 -22.49 8.99
CA ARG A 143 -13.10 -23.31 8.79
C ARG A 143 -12.88 -24.56 7.90
N ASP A 144 -11.74 -24.63 7.23
CA ASP A 144 -11.34 -25.72 6.34
C ASP A 144 -9.89 -26.11 6.66
N ALA A 145 -9.69 -27.38 7.01
CA ALA A 145 -8.39 -27.92 7.42
C ALA A 145 -7.39 -28.02 6.25
N THR A 146 -7.86 -28.00 5.00
CA THR A 146 -7.03 -28.17 3.80
C THR A 146 -5.85 -27.20 3.79
N PHE A 147 -6.03 -25.97 4.27
CA PHE A 147 -4.95 -24.99 4.36
C PHE A 147 -3.84 -25.44 5.31
N TYR A 148 -4.20 -25.82 6.54
CA TYR A 148 -3.26 -26.32 7.53
C TYR A 148 -2.57 -27.60 7.05
N ASP A 149 -3.35 -28.55 6.52
CA ASP A 149 -2.84 -29.82 6.00
C ASP A 149 -1.87 -29.65 4.84
N THR A 150 -2.07 -28.61 4.03
CA THR A 150 -1.18 -28.27 2.93
C THR A 150 0.13 -27.66 3.45
N ILE A 151 0.06 -26.63 4.29
CA ILE A 151 1.28 -25.92 4.73
C ILE A 151 2.14 -26.74 5.69
N ARG A 152 1.55 -27.64 6.49
CA ARG A 152 2.30 -28.47 7.45
C ARG A 152 3.21 -29.51 6.78
N GLN A 153 2.96 -29.82 5.51
CA GLN A 153 3.76 -30.74 4.71
C GLN A 153 4.88 -30.02 3.96
N ALA A 154 4.84 -28.69 3.91
CA ALA A 154 5.76 -27.87 3.13
C ALA A 154 6.89 -27.31 4.01
N GLN A 155 8.04 -27.05 3.39
CA GLN A 155 9.19 -26.49 4.11
C GLN A 155 9.07 -24.96 4.16
N PRO A 156 9.13 -24.30 5.32
CA PRO A 156 9.17 -22.85 5.35
C PRO A 156 10.51 -22.30 4.84
N VAL A 157 10.46 -21.25 4.01
CA VAL A 157 11.65 -20.62 3.40
C VAL A 157 11.75 -19.12 3.68
N SER A 158 10.90 -18.59 4.56
CA SER A 158 11.01 -17.22 5.06
C SER A 158 10.59 -17.11 6.54
N PRO A 159 10.98 -16.01 7.21
CA PRO A 159 10.30 -15.55 8.41
C PRO A 159 8.81 -15.27 8.16
N ILE A 160 8.06 -15.13 9.24
CA ILE A 160 6.67 -14.69 9.21
C ILE A 160 6.65 -13.16 9.25
N TYR A 161 6.04 -12.53 8.25
CA TYR A 161 5.91 -11.06 8.17
C TYR A 161 4.47 -10.67 8.47
N ALA A 162 4.27 -9.84 9.49
CA ALA A 162 2.97 -9.29 9.84
C ALA A 162 2.76 -7.89 9.29
N HIS A 163 1.52 -7.62 8.88
CA HIS A 163 1.06 -6.29 8.53
C HIS A 163 -0.29 -5.99 9.20
N ARG A 164 -0.43 -4.78 9.76
CA ARG A 164 -1.62 -4.34 10.51
C ARG A 164 -2.19 -3.00 10.05
N ALA A 165 -1.49 -2.28 9.16
CA ALA A 165 -1.91 -0.97 8.65
C ALA A 165 -2.85 -1.11 7.43
N THR A 166 -4.00 -1.74 7.61
CA THR A 166 -4.88 -2.18 6.50
C THR A 166 -6.15 -1.34 6.32
N ALA A 167 -6.31 -0.27 7.10
CA ALA A 167 -7.47 0.61 7.01
C ALA A 167 -7.61 1.19 5.60
N ASN A 168 -8.85 1.23 5.11
CA ASN A 168 -9.17 2.00 3.92
C ASN A 168 -9.12 3.48 4.28
N ARG A 169 -8.51 4.30 3.42
CA ARG A 169 -8.42 5.75 3.61
C ARG A 169 -8.59 6.45 2.28
N LEU A 170 -9.50 7.40 2.22
CA LEU A 170 -9.62 8.36 1.13
C LEU A 170 -9.29 9.75 1.67
N ARG A 171 -8.28 10.39 1.08
CA ARG A 171 -7.98 11.81 1.28
C ARG A 171 -8.72 12.61 0.23
N HIS A 172 -9.63 13.48 0.66
CA HIS A 172 -10.49 14.25 -0.22
C HIS A 172 -9.77 15.50 -0.75
N PHE A 173 -8.73 15.28 -1.56
CA PHE A 173 -8.03 16.33 -2.30
C PHE A 173 -8.98 17.12 -3.23
N ASP A 174 -10.10 16.51 -3.63
CA ASP A 174 -11.21 17.11 -4.35
C ASP A 174 -12.02 18.15 -3.55
N ARG A 175 -11.86 18.22 -2.21
CA ARG A 175 -12.58 19.18 -1.35
C ARG A 175 -11.76 20.38 -0.88
N VAL A 176 -10.48 20.46 -1.21
CA VAL A 176 -9.59 21.57 -0.81
C VAL A 176 -8.92 22.23 -2.02
N LYS A 177 -8.57 23.51 -1.93
CA LYS A 177 -7.72 24.15 -2.94
C LYS A 177 -6.31 23.57 -2.82
N LEU A 178 -5.67 23.29 -3.96
CA LEU A 178 -4.29 22.81 -4.02
C LEU A 178 -3.40 23.87 -4.70
N PRO A 179 -2.11 23.94 -4.35
CA PRO A 179 -1.16 24.75 -5.09
C PRO A 179 -1.02 24.21 -6.52
N GLN A 180 -0.67 25.10 -7.45
CA GLN A 180 -0.28 24.68 -8.78
C GLN A 180 1.01 23.85 -8.73
N GLY A 181 1.22 22.96 -9.70
CA GLY A 181 2.45 22.16 -9.75
C GLY A 181 2.50 21.01 -8.74
N PHE A 182 1.38 20.64 -8.13
CA PHE A 182 1.29 19.49 -7.22
C PHE A 182 0.10 18.57 -7.55
N ILE A 183 0.34 17.27 -7.55
CA ILE A 183 -0.69 16.22 -7.72
C ILE A 183 -0.35 15.08 -6.75
N ALA A 184 -1.37 14.39 -6.22
CA ALA A 184 -1.19 13.12 -5.51
C ALA A 184 -1.90 11.98 -6.27
N LEU A 185 -1.39 10.75 -6.20
CA LEU A 185 -2.02 9.57 -6.81
C LEU A 185 -1.77 8.27 -6.03
N GLY A 186 -2.52 7.22 -6.40
CA GLY A 186 -2.43 5.90 -5.77
C GLY A 186 -2.83 5.93 -4.29
N ASP A 187 -2.16 5.11 -3.47
CA ASP A 187 -2.40 5.03 -2.02
C ASP A 187 -2.16 6.35 -1.26
N ALA A 188 -1.52 7.36 -1.88
CA ALA A 188 -1.43 8.70 -1.30
C ALA A 188 -2.80 9.41 -1.28
N VAL A 189 -3.68 9.09 -2.24
CA VAL A 189 -5.06 9.61 -2.32
C VAL A 189 -6.05 8.62 -1.74
N CYS A 190 -6.05 7.37 -2.23
CA CYS A 190 -7.00 6.35 -1.82
C CYS A 190 -6.26 5.03 -1.53
N ALA A 191 -5.99 4.79 -0.25
CA ALA A 191 -5.35 3.59 0.23
C ALA A 191 -6.43 2.53 0.52
N LEU A 192 -6.42 1.44 -0.25
CA LEU A 192 -7.41 0.36 -0.11
C LEU A 192 -6.92 -0.73 0.84
N CYS A 193 -7.85 -1.48 1.42
CA CYS A 193 -7.56 -2.68 2.19
C CYS A 193 -6.99 -3.77 1.25
N PRO A 194 -5.80 -4.33 1.54
CA PRO A 194 -5.12 -5.25 0.61
C PRO A 194 -5.91 -6.52 0.26
N VAL A 195 -6.84 -6.94 1.12
CA VAL A 195 -7.64 -8.16 0.95
C VAL A 195 -8.45 -8.18 -0.36
N TYR A 196 -8.77 -7.00 -0.91
CA TYR A 196 -9.54 -6.89 -2.15
C TYR A 196 -8.65 -6.90 -3.41
N GLY A 197 -7.32 -6.86 -3.28
CA GLY A 197 -6.39 -6.98 -4.40
C GLY A 197 -6.40 -5.83 -5.42
N GLN A 198 -7.04 -4.70 -5.12
CA GLN A 198 -7.31 -3.63 -6.09
C GLN A 198 -6.22 -2.54 -6.18
N GLY A 199 -5.39 -2.38 -5.15
CA GLY A 199 -4.54 -1.18 -4.98
C GLY A 199 -3.56 -0.93 -6.14
N MET A 200 -2.88 -1.97 -6.63
CA MET A 200 -1.92 -1.85 -7.73
C MET A 200 -2.60 -1.45 -9.04
N THR A 201 -3.71 -2.10 -9.38
CA THR A 201 -4.47 -1.80 -10.60
C THR A 201 -5.01 -0.38 -10.57
N VAL A 202 -5.62 0.05 -9.46
CA VAL A 202 -6.13 1.43 -9.31
C VAL A 202 -5.00 2.45 -9.43
N SER A 203 -3.84 2.19 -8.82
CA SER A 203 -2.67 3.08 -8.91
C SER A 203 -2.12 3.17 -10.34
N ALA A 204 -2.06 2.05 -11.06
CA ALA A 204 -1.62 2.01 -12.45
C ALA A 204 -2.58 2.79 -13.38
N LEU A 205 -3.89 2.59 -13.21
CA LEU A 205 -4.91 3.33 -13.95
C LEU A 205 -4.81 4.85 -13.68
N ALA A 206 -4.59 5.25 -12.42
CA ALA A 206 -4.39 6.65 -12.07
C ALA A 206 -3.15 7.26 -12.77
N ALA A 207 -2.05 6.51 -12.83
CA ALA A 207 -0.84 6.94 -13.55
C ALA A 207 -1.07 7.07 -15.07
N MET A 208 -1.86 6.17 -15.67
CA MET A 208 -2.25 6.27 -17.09
C MET A 208 -3.10 7.52 -17.37
N VAL A 209 -4.09 7.79 -16.51
CA VAL A 209 -4.92 9.01 -16.63
C VAL A 209 -4.05 10.27 -16.53
N LEU A 210 -3.10 10.30 -15.59
CA LEU A 210 -2.16 11.42 -15.48
C LEU A 210 -1.31 11.58 -16.75
N GLN A 211 -0.79 10.48 -17.30
CA GLN A 211 -0.03 10.51 -18.55
C GLN A 211 -0.85 11.12 -19.70
N ASP A 212 -2.11 10.73 -19.84
CA ASP A 212 -3.00 11.27 -20.88
C ASP A 212 -3.31 12.75 -20.68
N CYS A 213 -3.49 13.20 -19.44
CA CYS A 213 -3.67 14.61 -19.11
C CYS A 213 -2.44 15.45 -19.48
N LEU A 214 -1.23 14.95 -19.19
CA LEU A 214 0.02 15.63 -19.51
C LEU A 214 0.28 15.70 -21.02
N ARG A 215 -0.01 14.62 -21.76
CA ARG A 215 0.15 14.59 -23.23
C ARG A 215 -0.76 15.58 -23.96
N LYS A 216 -1.94 15.89 -23.41
CA LYS A 216 -2.90 16.81 -24.01
C LYS A 216 -2.58 18.30 -23.77
N ASN A 217 -1.38 18.64 -23.28
CA ASN A 217 -0.93 20.03 -22.98
C ASN A 217 -1.86 20.83 -22.06
N ASN A 218 -2.56 20.16 -21.15
CA ASN A 218 -3.52 20.77 -20.23
C ASN A 218 -2.93 21.03 -18.84
N LEU A 219 -1.68 21.50 -18.74
CA LEU A 219 -1.10 21.90 -17.43
C LEU A 219 -1.89 23.05 -16.78
N GLN A 220 -2.62 23.87 -17.56
CA GLN A 220 -3.53 24.89 -17.04
C GLN A 220 -4.78 24.30 -16.36
N ARG A 221 -5.12 23.03 -16.61
CA ARG A 221 -6.35 22.39 -16.11
C ARG A 221 -6.24 21.82 -14.69
N PHE A 222 -5.07 21.98 -14.05
CA PHE A 222 -4.89 21.65 -12.63
C PHE A 222 -5.31 22.78 -11.68
N GLN A 223 -5.91 23.85 -12.22
CA GLN A 223 -6.62 24.85 -11.44
C GLN A 223 -8.04 24.35 -11.15
N LYS A 224 -8.38 24.17 -9.88
CA LYS A 224 -9.79 24.21 -9.48
C LYS A 224 -10.27 25.65 -9.66
N THR A 225 -11.26 25.86 -10.54
CA THR A 225 -12.14 27.03 -10.48
C THR A 225 -12.82 27.12 -9.12
#